data_AF-A0A2X3ERM3-F1
#
_entry.id   AF-A0A2X3ERM3-F1
#
_cell.length_a   1.000
_cell.length_b   1.000
_cell.length_c   1.000
_cell.angle_alpha   90.00
_cell.angle_beta   90.00
_cell.angle_gamma   90.00
#
_symmetry.space_group_name_H-M   'P 1'
#
loop_
_entity.id
_entity.type
_entity.pdbx_description
1 polymer ?
#
loop_
_entity_poly.entity_id
_entity_poly.type
_entity_poly.pdbx_seq_one_letter_code
_entity_poly.pdbx_strand_id
1 'polypeptide(L)' 'MMESVLGVPARRTHRFELASVRQNTFPYRCRCQQHQLTVRRHNRVVRGEATYRCVRCGDLLVAEK' A
#
# COMPACT_ATOMS: atom_id res chain seq x y z
N MET A 1 5.23 -28.41 -2.86
CA MET A 1 5.57 -27.15 -3.57
C MET A 1 6.41 -27.55 -4.78
N MET A 2 6.12 -27.09 -6.01
CA MET A 2 6.59 -27.76 -7.25
C MET A 2 8.11 -28.07 -7.34
N GLU A 3 8.96 -27.31 -6.66
CA GLU A 3 10.42 -27.55 -6.61
C GLU A 3 10.78 -28.95 -6.08
N SER A 4 10.05 -29.47 -5.09
CA SER A 4 10.30 -30.80 -4.51
C SER A 4 9.78 -31.95 -5.39
N VAL A 5 8.85 -31.65 -6.29
CA VAL A 5 8.24 -32.62 -7.20
C VAL A 5 9.03 -32.73 -8.49
N LEU A 6 9.54 -31.60 -8.99
CA LEU A 6 10.25 -31.51 -10.27
C LEU A 6 11.78 -31.57 -10.11
N GLY A 7 12.31 -31.42 -8.89
CA GLY A 7 13.76 -31.46 -8.62
C GLY A 7 14.53 -30.28 -9.22
N VAL A 8 13.84 -29.24 -9.68
CA VAL A 8 14.43 -28.06 -10.33
C VAL A 8 14.24 -26.84 -9.43
N PRO A 9 15.30 -26.04 -9.16
CA PRO A 9 15.17 -24.81 -8.39
C PRO A 9 14.39 -23.76 -9.18
N ALA A 10 13.49 -23.02 -8.53
CA ALA A 10 12.79 -21.91 -9.17
C ALA A 10 13.75 -20.73 -9.43
N ARG A 11 14.42 -20.75 -10.58
CA ARG A 11 15.29 -19.65 -11.04
C ARG A 11 14.49 -18.66 -11.89
N ARG A 12 14.43 -17.40 -11.46
CA ARG A 12 13.90 -16.30 -12.26
C ARG A 12 14.95 -15.81 -13.25
N THR A 13 14.57 -15.61 -14.51
CA THR A 13 15.45 -15.12 -15.58
C THR A 13 15.68 -13.60 -15.54
N HIS A 14 14.85 -12.85 -14.80
CA HIS A 14 14.97 -11.40 -14.68
C HIS A 14 15.05 -10.95 -13.23
N ARG A 15 15.93 -9.99 -12.97
CA ARG A 15 16.04 -9.26 -11.70
C ARG A 15 15.60 -7.82 -11.94
N PHE A 16 14.32 -7.55 -11.73
CA PHE A 16 13.81 -6.18 -11.79
C PHE A 16 14.25 -5.41 -10.54
N GLU A 17 14.77 -4.20 -10.74
CA GLU A 17 15.07 -3.28 -9.65
C GLU A 17 13.78 -2.75 -9.03
N LEU A 18 13.44 -3.25 -7.84
CA LEU A 18 12.27 -2.82 -7.08
C LEU A 18 12.48 -1.47 -6.37
N ALA A 19 13.68 -0.88 -6.48
CA ALA A 19 14.02 0.39 -5.83
C ALA A 19 13.19 1.57 -6.34
N SER A 20 12.73 1.53 -7.60
CA SER A 20 11.81 2.53 -8.17
C SER A 20 10.35 2.31 -7.72
N VAL A 21 10.01 1.09 -7.28
CA VAL A 21 8.74 0.75 -6.64
C VAL A 21 8.81 1.06 -5.13
N ARG A 22 9.44 2.17 -4.76
CA ARG A 22 9.29 2.69 -3.39
C ARG A 22 7.81 3.00 -3.21
N GLN A 23 7.22 2.36 -2.20
CA GLN A 23 5.84 2.55 -1.83
C GLN A 23 5.72 3.98 -1.31
N ASN A 24 5.42 4.93 -2.19
CA ASN A 24 5.09 6.29 -1.79
C ASN A 24 3.79 6.22 -0.99
N THR A 25 3.95 6.15 0.32
CA THR A 25 2.87 6.11 1.29
C THR A 25 2.73 7.48 1.91
N PHE A 26 1.50 7.99 1.90
CA PHE A 26 1.14 9.27 2.48
C PHE A 26 0.58 9.05 3.88
N PRO A 27 1.07 9.77 4.90
CA PRO A 27 0.52 9.70 6.25
C PRO A 27 -0.86 10.34 6.31
N TYR A 28 -1.79 9.63 6.92
CA TYR A 28 -3.15 10.07 7.24
C TYR A 28 -3.41 9.80 8.72
N ARG A 29 -4.21 10.64 9.37
CA ARG A 29 -4.54 10.47 10.79
C ARG A 29 -6.05 10.31 11.00
N CYS A 30 -6.43 9.33 11.82
CA CYS A 30 -7.72 9.33 12.52
C CYS A 30 -7.51 9.90 13.93
N ARG A 31 -8.60 10.02 14.70
CA ARG A 31 -8.56 10.27 16.14
C ARG A 31 -7.78 9.21 16.94
N CYS A 32 -7.53 8.05 16.32
CA CYS A 32 -7.14 6.82 16.97
C CYS A 32 -5.71 6.34 16.69
N GLN A 33 -5.17 6.66 15.51
CA GLN A 33 -3.95 6.10 14.95
C GLN A 33 -3.56 6.88 13.67
N GLN A 34 -2.28 6.76 13.30
CA GLN A 34 -1.78 7.15 12.00
C GLN A 34 -1.84 5.97 11.01
N HIS A 35 -2.31 6.24 9.80
CA HIS A 35 -2.44 5.31 8.70
C HIS A 35 -1.55 5.74 7.54
N GLN A 36 -1.03 4.77 6.81
CA GLN A 36 -0.25 5.02 5.60
C GLN A 36 -1.10 4.66 4.38
N LEU A 37 -1.51 5.66 3.60
CA LEU A 37 -2.26 5.45 2.36
C LEU A 37 -1.29 5.38 1.17
N THR A 38 -1.48 4.38 0.31
CA THR A 38 -0.76 4.31 -0.98
C THR A 38 -1.09 5.50 -1.87
N VAL A 39 -0.19 5.87 -2.79
CA VAL A 39 -0.42 6.89 -3.84
C VAL A 39 -1.79 6.78 -4.51
N ARG A 40 -2.24 5.57 -4.87
CA ARG A 40 -3.54 5.38 -5.52
C ARG A 40 -4.71 5.84 -4.65
N ARG A 41 -4.69 5.48 -3.36
CA ARG A 41 -5.72 5.88 -2.40
C ARG A 41 -5.65 7.38 -2.12
N HIS A 42 -4.44 7.91 -1.91
CA HIS A 42 -4.22 9.35 -1.74
C HIS A 42 -4.75 10.14 -2.94
N ASN A 43 -4.43 9.74 -4.17
CA ASN A 43 -4.91 10.40 -5.39
C ASN A 43 -6.44 10.40 -5.48
N ARG A 44 -7.12 9.32 -5.07
CA ARG A 44 -8.59 9.30 -5.01
C ARG A 44 -9.15 10.30 -3.99
N VAL A 45 -8.50 10.45 -2.83
CA VAL A 45 -8.90 11.46 -1.83
C VAL A 45 -8.68 12.86 -2.38
N VAL A 46 -7.53 13.12 -2.99
CA VAL A 46 -7.18 14.43 -3.57
C VAL A 46 -8.12 14.82 -4.70
N ARG A 47 -8.56 13.85 -5.51
CA ARG A 47 -9.56 14.06 -6.58
C ARG A 47 -11.00 14.17 -6.06
N GLY A 48 -11.24 13.96 -4.76
CA GLY A 48 -12.58 13.95 -4.18
C GLY A 48 -13.43 12.73 -4.56
N GLU A 49 -12.85 11.69 -5.16
CA GLU A 49 -13.56 10.49 -5.61
C GLU A 49 -13.91 9.55 -4.46
N ALA A 50 -13.11 9.53 -3.39
CA ALA A 50 -13.31 8.62 -2.26
C ALA A 50 -12.86 9.23 -0.93
N THR A 51 -13.66 9.02 0.11
CA THR A 51 -13.28 9.34 1.50
C THR A 51 -13.07 8.04 2.26
N TYR A 52 -11.90 7.91 2.90
CA TYR A 52 -11.57 6.71 3.67
C TYR A 52 -11.91 6.93 5.15
N ARG A 53 -12.44 5.87 5.78
CA ARG A 53 -12.74 5.83 7.22
C ARG A 53 -11.85 4.80 7.89
N CYS A 54 -11.48 5.07 9.14
CA CYS A 54 -10.73 4.11 9.93
C CYS A 54 -11.62 2.94 10.33
N VAL A 55 -11.11 1.71 10.21
CA VAL A 55 -11.84 0.50 10.62
C VAL A 55 -11.98 0.38 12.15
N ARG A 56 -11.08 1.01 12.92
CA ARG A 56 -11.11 0.94 14.39
C ARG A 56 -12.09 1.92 15.03
N CYS A 57 -12.11 3.17 14.59
CA CYS A 57 -12.95 4.21 15.20
C CYS A 57 -14.08 4.72 14.29
N GLY A 58 -14.09 4.37 13.01
CA GLY A 58 -15.06 4.89 12.04
C GLY A 58 -14.82 6.33 11.58
N ASP A 59 -13.87 7.05 12.19
CA ASP A 59 -13.57 8.43 11.84
C ASP A 59 -12.96 8.56 10.44
N LEU A 60 -13.19 9.72 9.82
CA LEU A 60 -12.61 10.08 8.54
C LEU A 60 -11.09 10.24 8.67
N LEU A 61 -10.36 9.68 7.71
CA LEU A 61 -8.92 9.86 7.59
C LEU A 61 -8.62 11.27 7.06
N VAL A 62 -7.94 12.07 7.87
CA VAL A 62 -7.50 13.42 7.50
C VAL A 62 -6.04 13.37 7.04
N ALA A 63 -5.74 13.94 5.88
CA ALA A 63 -4.36 14.11 5.44
C ALA A 63 -3.67 15.10 6.38
N GLU A 64 -2.54 14.71 6.97
CA GLU A 64 -1.71 15.65 7.72
C GLU A 64 -0.96 16.49 6.69
N LYS A 65 -1.14 17.82 6.76
CA LYS A 65 -0.65 18.78 5.76
C LYS A 65 0.85 18.98 5.86
#